data_AF-Q4VYU5-F1
#
_entry.id   AF-Q4VYU5-F1
#
_cell.length_a   1.000
_cell.length_b   1.000
_cell.length_c   1.000
_cell.angle_alpha   90.00
_cell.angle_beta   90.00
_cell.angle_gamma   90.00
#
_symmetry.space_group_name_H-M   'P 1'
#
loop_
_entity.id
_entity.type
_entity.pdbx_description
1 polymer ?
#
loop_
_entity_poly.entity_id
_entity_poly.type
_entity_poly.pdbx_seq_one_letter_code
_entity_poly.pdbx_strand_id
1 'polypeptide(L)'
;YGILVDPIQVVSLFLKDPYSWPALCLVIVANIFAVAAFQVEKRLAVGALTEQAGLLLHGVNLATILCFPAAVAFLLESITPVGSVLALMVYTILFLKLFSYRDVNLWCRERRAGAKAKAALAGKKANGGAAQRTVSYPDNLTYRDLYYFLFAPTLCYELNFPRSPRIRKRFLLRRLLEMLFLTQLQVGLIQQWMVPAIQNSMKPFKDMDYSRIVERLLKLA
;
A
#
# COMPACT_ATOMS: atom_id res chain seq x y z
N TYR A 1 -5.18 -25.49 -13.52
CA TYR A 1 -6.31 -24.59 -13.23
C TYR A 1 -6.61 -23.54 -14.32
N GLY A 2 -5.77 -23.32 -15.34
CA GLY A 2 -5.89 -22.16 -16.25
C GLY A 2 -7.16 -22.04 -17.10
N ILE A 3 -7.90 -23.13 -17.36
CA ILE A 3 -9.18 -23.10 -18.12
C ILE A 3 -10.41 -23.08 -17.20
N LEU A 4 -10.25 -23.44 -15.92
CA LEU A 4 -11.33 -23.56 -14.93
C LEU A 4 -11.54 -22.27 -14.11
N VAL A 5 -10.59 -21.34 -14.16
CA VAL A 5 -10.70 -20.04 -13.51
C VAL A 5 -11.11 -19.04 -14.59
N ASP A 6 -12.39 -18.65 -14.58
CA ASP A 6 -12.88 -17.58 -15.45
C ASP A 6 -12.74 -16.22 -14.72
N PRO A 7 -11.73 -15.40 -15.08
CA PRO A 7 -11.52 -14.11 -14.43
C PRO A 7 -12.66 -13.12 -14.69
N ILE A 8 -13.38 -13.25 -15.80
CA ILE A 8 -14.48 -12.36 -16.17
C ILE A 8 -15.69 -12.67 -15.29
N GLN A 9 -15.96 -13.96 -15.08
CA GLN A 9 -17.04 -14.40 -14.20
C GLN A 9 -16.83 -13.96 -12.76
N VAL A 10 -15.60 -14.01 -12.24
CA VAL A 10 -15.27 -13.52 -10.88
C VAL A 10 -15.61 -12.04 -10.71
N VAL A 11 -15.28 -11.21 -11.71
CA VAL A 11 -15.64 -9.78 -11.68
C VAL A 11 -17.15 -9.59 -11.73
N SER A 12 -17.86 -10.35 -12.57
CA SER A 12 -19.33 -10.27 -12.64
C SER A 12 -20.01 -10.69 -11.33
N LEU A 13 -19.49 -11.70 -10.64
CA LEU A 13 -20.00 -12.17 -9.35
C LEU A 13 -19.78 -11.12 -8.26
N PHE A 14 -18.61 -10.46 -8.27
CA PHE A 14 -18.31 -9.36 -7.35
C PHE A 14 -19.27 -8.17 -7.56
N LEU A 15 -19.58 -7.83 -8.82
CA LEU A 15 -20.51 -6.74 -9.13
C LEU A 15 -21.96 -7.08 -8.75
N LYS A 16 -22.33 -8.36 -8.75
CA LYS A 16 -23.67 -8.82 -8.38
C LYS A 16 -23.92 -8.67 -6.88
N ASP A 17 -22.99 -9.14 -6.05
CA ASP A 17 -23.09 -9.10 -4.59
C ASP A 17 -21.77 -8.64 -3.94
N PRO A 18 -21.51 -7.32 -3.91
CA PRO A 18 -20.22 -6.79 -3.43
C PRO A 18 -19.99 -7.05 -1.94
N TYR A 19 -21.05 -7.04 -1.13
CA TYR A 19 -20.96 -7.30 0.31
C TYR A 19 -20.53 -8.72 0.66
N SER A 20 -20.67 -9.68 -0.26
CA SER A 20 -20.17 -11.04 -0.07
C SER A 20 -18.64 -11.13 -0.10
N TRP A 21 -17.95 -10.10 -0.62
CA TRP A 21 -16.49 -10.07 -0.76
C TRP A 21 -15.87 -8.87 -0.03
N PRO A 22 -15.96 -8.83 1.32
CA PRO A 22 -15.58 -7.66 2.12
C PRO A 22 -14.11 -7.25 1.93
N ALA A 23 -13.20 -8.20 1.69
CA ALA A 23 -11.78 -7.91 1.48
C ALA A 23 -11.53 -7.07 0.20
N LEU A 24 -12.25 -7.33 -0.89
CA LEU A 24 -12.15 -6.53 -2.12
C LEU A 24 -12.77 -5.14 -1.92
N CYS A 25 -13.90 -5.06 -1.21
CA CYS A 25 -14.50 -3.78 -0.83
C CYS A 25 -13.55 -2.92 0.01
N LEU A 26 -12.84 -3.50 0.97
CA LEU A 26 -11.80 -2.81 1.75
C LEU A 26 -10.72 -2.22 0.84
N VAL A 27 -10.20 -2.98 -0.13
CA VAL A 27 -9.18 -2.48 -1.06
C VAL A 27 -9.70 -1.31 -1.90
N ILE A 28 -10.97 -1.32 -2.29
CA ILE A 28 -11.59 -0.20 -3.01
C ILE A 28 -11.71 1.02 -2.08
N VAL A 29 -12.21 0.82 -0.86
CA VAL A 29 -12.36 1.87 0.17
C VAL A 29 -11.01 2.50 0.55
N ALA A 30 -9.90 1.77 0.45
CA ALA A 30 -8.56 2.30 0.66
C ALA A 30 -8.27 3.56 -0.20
N ASN A 31 -8.86 3.66 -1.39
CA ASN A 31 -8.73 4.84 -2.26
C ASN A 31 -9.29 6.13 -1.62
N ILE A 32 -10.33 6.01 -0.79
CA ILE A 32 -10.94 7.16 -0.11
C ILE A 32 -9.90 7.85 0.79
N PHE A 33 -9.13 7.06 1.54
CA PHE A 33 -8.09 7.57 2.42
C PHE A 33 -6.92 8.20 1.65
N ALA A 34 -6.57 7.63 0.49
CA ALA A 34 -5.55 8.20 -0.39
C ALA A 34 -5.98 9.55 -0.97
N VAL A 35 -7.22 9.63 -1.46
CA VAL A 35 -7.80 10.88 -1.99
C VAL A 35 -7.97 11.90 -0.87
N ALA A 36 -8.39 11.50 0.34
CA ALA A 36 -8.49 12.39 1.49
C ALA A 36 -7.13 13.04 1.83
N ALA A 37 -6.06 12.25 1.92
CA ALA A 37 -4.71 12.77 2.14
C ALA A 37 -4.28 13.76 1.05
N PHE A 38 -4.57 13.45 -0.22
CA PHE A 38 -4.29 14.34 -1.34
C PHE A 38 -5.06 15.66 -1.28
N GLN A 39 -6.34 15.61 -0.91
CA GLN A 39 -7.16 16.84 -0.79
C GLN A 39 -6.67 17.73 0.35
N VAL A 40 -6.22 17.15 1.47
CA VAL A 40 -5.62 17.91 2.58
C VAL A 40 -4.34 18.61 2.08
N GLU A 41 -3.43 17.90 1.41
CA GLU A 41 -2.21 18.51 0.87
C GLU A 41 -2.49 19.60 -0.17
N LYS A 42 -3.48 19.39 -1.05
CA LYS A 42 -3.88 20.41 -2.04
C LYS A 42 -4.39 21.68 -1.37
N ARG A 43 -5.16 21.56 -0.29
CA ARG A 43 -5.66 22.70 0.48
C ARG A 43 -4.55 23.41 1.26
N LEU A 44 -3.59 22.65 1.80
CA LEU A 44 -2.39 23.21 2.45
C LEU A 44 -1.50 23.96 1.44
N ALA A 45 -1.36 23.45 0.22
CA ALA A 45 -0.54 24.07 -0.82
C ALA A 45 -1.04 25.43 -1.28
N VAL A 46 -2.37 25.63 -1.29
CA VAL A 46 -3.01 26.91 -1.62
C VAL A 46 -3.07 27.85 -0.41
N GLY A 47 -2.75 27.38 0.80
CA GLY A 47 -2.84 28.16 2.04
C GLY A 47 -4.26 28.31 2.57
N ALA A 48 -5.20 27.46 2.11
CA ALA A 48 -6.59 27.46 2.60
C ALA A 48 -6.73 26.81 3.99
N LEU A 49 -5.73 26.03 4.41
CA LEU A 49 -5.65 25.39 5.72
C LEU A 49 -4.38 25.83 6.45
N THR A 50 -4.47 25.92 7.78
CA THR A 50 -3.30 26.12 8.64
C THR A 50 -2.50 24.83 8.77
N GLU A 51 -1.19 24.94 9.03
CA GLU A 51 -0.31 23.77 9.19
C GLU A 51 -0.76 22.85 10.34
N GLN A 52 -1.25 23.43 11.45
CA GLN A 52 -1.77 22.66 12.59
C GLN A 52 -3.04 21.88 12.22
N ALA A 53 -3.97 22.51 11.49
CA ALA A 53 -5.17 21.82 11.02
C ALA A 53 -4.84 20.72 10.00
N GLY A 54 -3.87 20.97 9.11
CA GLY A 54 -3.34 19.97 8.19
C GLY A 54 -2.74 18.77 8.92
N LEU A 55 -1.90 19.04 9.91
CA LEU A 55 -1.29 18.01 10.77
C LEU A 55 -2.34 17.15 11.47
N LEU A 56 -3.36 17.79 12.06
CA LEU A 56 -4.47 17.10 12.72
C LEU A 56 -5.23 16.21 11.72
N LEU A 57 -5.61 16.75 10.56
CA LEU A 57 -6.36 16.01 9.54
C LEU A 57 -5.57 14.81 9.00
N HIS A 58 -4.26 14.98 8.76
CA HIS A 58 -3.41 13.86 8.38
C HIS A 58 -3.28 12.83 9.49
N GLY A 59 -3.12 13.25 10.75
CA GLY A 59 -3.06 12.36 11.91
C GLY A 59 -4.32 11.52 12.06
N VAL A 60 -5.50 12.15 11.95
CA VAL A 60 -6.79 11.46 11.96
C VAL A 60 -6.90 10.48 10.80
N ASN A 61 -6.59 10.91 9.56
CA ASN A 61 -6.65 10.04 8.39
C ASN A 61 -5.74 8.81 8.54
N LEU A 62 -4.49 9.00 9.01
CA LEU A 62 -3.53 7.93 9.24
C LEU A 62 -3.97 6.97 10.35
N ALA A 63 -4.53 7.48 11.45
CA ALA A 63 -5.08 6.66 12.51
C ALA A 63 -6.27 5.82 12.00
N THR A 64 -7.19 6.43 11.24
CA THR A 64 -8.34 5.73 10.66
C THR A 64 -7.91 4.65 9.66
N ILE A 65 -6.86 4.87 8.86
CA ILE A 65 -6.33 3.85 7.92
C ILE A 65 -5.92 2.57 8.65
N LEU A 66 -5.41 2.65 9.88
CA LEU A 66 -5.05 1.44 10.65
C LEU A 66 -6.23 0.85 11.41
N CYS A 67 -7.01 1.69 12.09
CA CYS A 67 -8.11 1.23 12.94
C CYS A 67 -9.29 0.66 12.13
N PHE A 68 -9.61 1.25 10.97
CA PHE A 68 -10.75 0.85 10.15
C PHE A 68 -10.67 -0.59 9.63
N PRO A 69 -9.63 -1.01 8.89
CA PRO A 69 -9.56 -2.38 8.38
C PRO A 69 -9.39 -3.41 9.49
N ALA A 70 -8.75 -3.04 10.62
CA ALA A 70 -8.64 -3.89 11.79
C ALA A 70 -10.03 -4.14 12.42
N ALA A 71 -10.81 -3.08 12.64
CA ALA A 71 -12.17 -3.20 13.16
C ALA A 71 -13.06 -4.03 12.22
N VAL A 72 -13.00 -3.81 10.91
CA VAL A 72 -13.74 -4.61 9.93
C VAL A 72 -13.32 -6.08 9.98
N ALA A 73 -12.02 -6.36 10.04
CA ALA A 73 -11.51 -7.73 10.14
C ALA A 73 -11.95 -8.47 11.42
N PHE A 74 -12.13 -7.75 12.54
CA PHE A 74 -12.60 -8.33 13.80
C PHE A 74 -14.13 -8.47 13.87
N LEU A 75 -14.88 -7.55 13.27
CA LEU A 75 -16.35 -7.48 13.42
C LEU A 75 -17.11 -8.24 12.33
N LEU A 76 -16.52 -8.41 11.14
CA LEU A 76 -17.15 -9.12 10.02
C LEU A 76 -16.68 -10.57 9.97
N GLU A 77 -17.52 -11.49 10.44
CA GLU A 77 -17.26 -12.94 10.39
C GLU A 77 -17.19 -13.50 8.96
N SER A 78 -17.76 -12.79 7.97
CA SER A 78 -17.77 -13.21 6.56
C SER A 78 -16.41 -13.08 5.87
N ILE A 79 -15.43 -12.39 6.48
CA ILE A 79 -14.11 -12.20 5.87
C ILE A 79 -13.27 -13.48 6.00
N THR A 80 -12.69 -13.93 4.89
CA THR A 80 -11.74 -15.03 4.94
C THR A 80 -10.43 -14.60 5.61
N PRO A 81 -9.76 -15.47 6.38
CA PRO A 81 -8.48 -15.12 7.02
C PRO A 81 -7.42 -14.64 6.02
N VAL A 82 -7.34 -15.29 4.86
CA VAL A 82 -6.42 -14.89 3.78
C VAL A 82 -6.80 -13.52 3.21
N GLY A 83 -8.09 -13.27 2.98
CA GLY A 83 -8.58 -11.96 2.53
C GLY A 83 -8.29 -10.84 3.53
N SER A 84 -8.43 -11.12 4.83
CA SER A 84 -8.10 -10.20 5.92
C SER A 84 -6.61 -9.85 5.94
N VAL A 85 -5.71 -10.85 5.87
CA VAL A 85 -4.26 -10.63 5.80
C VAL A 85 -3.88 -9.76 4.59
N LEU A 86 -4.45 -10.06 3.42
CA LEU A 86 -4.20 -9.27 2.21
C LEU A 86 -4.71 -7.83 2.34
N ALA A 87 -5.92 -7.63 2.88
CA ALA A 87 -6.46 -6.30 3.09
C ALA A 87 -5.63 -5.49 4.09
N LEU A 88 -5.27 -6.06 5.24
CA LEU A 88 -4.42 -5.42 6.24
C LEU A 88 -3.03 -5.09 5.68
N MET A 89 -2.45 -5.98 4.86
CA MET A 89 -1.20 -5.69 4.14
C MET A 89 -1.33 -4.48 3.20
N VAL A 90 -2.43 -4.37 2.44
CA VAL A 90 -2.66 -3.21 1.58
C VAL A 90 -2.80 -1.92 2.38
N TYR A 91 -3.55 -1.94 3.48
CA TYR A 91 -3.75 -0.76 4.33
C TYR A 91 -2.48 -0.34 5.08
N THR A 92 -1.66 -1.28 5.53
CA THR A 92 -0.35 -0.97 6.14
C THR A 92 0.62 -0.37 5.13
N ILE A 93 0.68 -0.89 3.90
CA ILE A 93 1.46 -0.29 2.82
C ILE A 93 0.95 1.13 2.52
N LEU A 94 -0.36 1.31 2.45
CA LEU A 94 -0.97 2.62 2.21
C LEU A 94 -0.64 3.62 3.33
N PHE A 95 -0.72 3.18 4.59
CA PHE A 95 -0.34 3.99 5.76
C PHE A 95 1.10 4.49 5.64
N LEU A 96 2.05 3.60 5.37
CA LEU A 96 3.48 3.97 5.26
C LEU A 96 3.71 4.92 4.08
N LYS A 97 3.05 4.68 2.94
CA LYS A 97 3.10 5.57 1.78
C LYS A 97 2.56 6.95 2.09
N LEU A 98 1.38 7.05 2.71
CA LEU A 98 0.76 8.34 3.02
C LEU A 98 1.50 9.10 4.12
N PHE A 99 2.14 8.38 5.05
CA PHE A 99 3.04 8.97 6.04
C PHE A 99 4.22 9.65 5.34
N SER A 100 4.92 8.93 4.45
CA SER A 100 6.03 9.51 3.69
C SER A 100 5.59 10.63 2.75
N TYR A 101 4.40 10.51 2.14
CA TYR A 101 3.82 11.54 1.27
C TYR A 101 3.63 12.87 2.01
N ARG A 102 3.07 12.81 3.22
CA ARG A 102 2.90 13.99 4.08
C ARG A 102 4.26 14.63 4.41
N ASP A 103 5.21 13.85 4.92
CA ASP A 103 6.48 14.39 5.42
C ASP A 103 7.29 15.08 4.31
N VAL A 104 7.33 14.49 3.13
CA VAL A 104 8.06 15.05 1.98
C VAL A 104 7.38 16.30 1.45
N ASN A 105 6.03 16.36 1.42
CA ASN A 105 5.31 17.57 1.01
C ASN A 105 5.44 18.70 2.03
N LEU A 106 5.39 18.39 3.33
CA LEU A 106 5.66 19.33 4.41
C LEU A 106 7.07 19.93 4.27
N TRP A 107 8.08 19.07 4.13
CA TRP A 107 9.47 19.51 3.94
C TRP A 107 9.64 20.41 2.71
N CYS A 108 9.00 20.07 1.58
CA CYS A 108 9.03 20.90 0.37
C CYS A 108 8.36 22.26 0.58
N ARG A 109 7.25 22.29 1.32
CA ARG A 109 6.50 23.52 1.64
C ARG A 109 7.31 24.44 2.55
N GLU A 110 7.93 23.92 3.60
CA GLU A 110 8.82 24.66 4.50
C GLU A 110 10.03 25.24 3.74
N ARG A 111 10.67 24.43 2.90
CA ARG A 111 11.80 24.87 2.07
C ARG A 111 11.39 25.99 1.11
N ARG A 112 10.20 25.92 0.52
CA ARG A 112 9.65 26.97 -0.34
C ARG A 112 9.35 28.26 0.44
N ALA A 113 8.80 28.15 1.65
CA ALA A 113 8.55 29.30 2.52
C ALA A 113 9.86 30.01 2.90
N GLY A 114 10.88 29.24 3.29
CA GLY A 114 12.22 29.76 3.59
C GLY A 114 12.92 30.40 2.37
N ALA A 115 12.80 29.77 1.19
CA ALA A 115 13.34 30.34 -0.05
C ALA A 115 12.65 31.66 -0.44
N LYS A 116 11.33 31.75 -0.28
CA LYS A 116 10.57 33.00 -0.50
C LYS A 116 11.00 34.10 0.47
N ALA A 117 11.17 33.78 1.76
CA ALA A 117 11.66 34.74 2.76
C ALA A 117 13.06 35.26 2.41
N LYS A 118 13.99 34.37 2.03
CA LYS A 118 15.34 34.75 1.57
C LYS A 118 15.33 35.58 0.29
N ALA A 119 14.47 35.25 -0.68
CA ALA A 119 14.34 36.01 -1.93
C ALA A 119 13.76 37.41 -1.70
N ALA A 120 12.85 37.58 -0.73
CA ALA A 120 12.34 38.89 -0.33
C ALA A 120 13.43 39.77 0.30
N LEU A 121 14.37 39.16 1.05
CA LEU A 121 15.52 39.84 1.65
C LEU A 121 16.64 40.15 0.63
N ALA A 122 16.86 39.30 -0.37
CA ALA A 122 18.02 39.37 -1.27
C ALA A 122 17.85 40.29 -2.50
N GLY A 123 16.65 40.81 -2.77
CA GLY A 123 16.37 41.56 -4.00
C GLY A 123 16.39 40.67 -5.26
N LYS A 124 15.50 40.94 -6.22
CA LYS A 124 15.32 40.11 -7.45
C LYS A 124 16.61 40.05 -8.28
N LYS A 125 17.39 38.96 -8.17
CA LYS A 125 18.30 38.50 -9.22
C LYS A 125 17.67 37.32 -9.96
N ALA A 126 17.23 37.57 -11.19
CA ALA A 126 16.70 36.55 -12.08
C ALA A 126 17.88 35.86 -12.79
N ASN A 127 18.28 34.67 -12.31
CA ASN A 127 19.13 33.78 -13.10
C ASN A 127 18.25 32.75 -13.80
N GLY A 128 18.03 32.99 -15.10
CA GLY A 128 17.46 32.03 -16.03
C GLY A 128 18.49 30.93 -16.31
N GLY A 129 18.39 29.82 -15.56
CA GLY A 129 19.02 28.56 -15.93
C GLY A 129 17.97 27.66 -16.57
N ALA A 130 18.24 27.16 -17.77
CA ALA A 130 17.41 26.16 -18.46
C ALA A 130 17.34 24.89 -17.60
N ALA A 131 16.35 24.83 -16.70
CA ALA A 131 16.16 23.70 -15.82
C ALA A 131 15.52 22.56 -16.63
N GLN A 132 16.12 21.37 -16.52
CA GLN A 132 15.41 20.14 -16.89
C GLN A 132 14.01 20.15 -16.26
N ARG A 133 13.01 19.57 -16.95
CA ARG A 133 11.63 19.43 -16.46
C ARG A 133 11.58 18.53 -15.19
N THR A 134 12.10 19.02 -14.08
CA THR A 134 12.00 18.40 -12.77
C THR A 134 10.74 18.96 -12.10
N VAL A 135 9.87 18.06 -11.68
CA VAL A 135 8.63 18.45 -11.00
C VAL A 135 9.03 19.07 -9.66
N SER A 136 8.57 20.29 -9.41
CA SER A 136 8.82 21.05 -8.19
C SER A 136 7.51 21.33 -7.48
N TYR A 137 7.53 21.41 -6.14
CA TYR A 137 6.34 21.75 -5.37
C TYR A 137 5.85 23.17 -5.71
N PRO A 138 4.58 23.37 -6.09
CA PRO A 138 3.40 22.53 -5.82
C PRO A 138 2.91 21.70 -7.02
N ASP A 139 3.65 21.68 -8.13
CA ASP A 139 3.21 21.07 -9.40
C ASP A 139 3.14 19.54 -9.32
N ASN A 140 3.70 18.93 -8.25
CA ASN A 140 3.62 17.50 -7.94
C ASN A 140 2.23 17.06 -7.43
N LEU A 141 1.34 18.00 -7.08
CA LEU A 141 0.02 17.71 -6.52
C LEU A 141 -0.98 17.38 -7.64
N THR A 142 -0.70 16.30 -8.36
CA THR A 142 -1.59 15.73 -9.37
C THR A 142 -2.06 14.33 -8.97
N TYR A 143 -3.29 13.96 -9.35
CA TYR A 143 -3.79 12.59 -9.14
C TYR A 143 -2.92 11.55 -9.85
N ARG A 144 -2.34 11.91 -11.01
CA ARG A 144 -1.45 11.03 -11.77
C ARG A 144 -0.21 10.67 -10.95
N ASP A 145 0.42 11.64 -10.29
CA ASP A 145 1.63 11.40 -9.49
C ASP A 145 1.31 10.68 -8.19
N LEU A 146 0.15 10.99 -7.57
CA LEU A 146 -0.35 10.24 -6.42
C LEU A 146 -0.54 8.76 -6.75
N TYR A 147 -1.35 8.44 -7.76
CA TYR A 147 -1.61 7.04 -8.13
C TYR A 147 -0.36 6.34 -8.65
N TYR A 148 0.53 7.05 -9.35
CA TYR A 148 1.83 6.49 -9.70
C TYR A 148 2.61 6.08 -8.44
N PHE A 149 2.67 6.94 -7.42
CA PHE A 149 3.34 6.62 -6.16
C PHE A 149 2.64 5.48 -5.40
N LEU A 150 1.31 5.41 -5.39
CA LEU A 150 0.58 4.32 -4.74
C LEU A 150 0.94 2.95 -5.33
N PHE A 151 1.07 2.85 -6.65
CA PHE A 151 1.43 1.60 -7.33
C PHE A 151 2.95 1.37 -7.46
N ALA A 152 3.78 2.37 -7.18
CA ALA A 152 5.23 2.21 -7.19
C ALA A 152 5.66 1.22 -6.09
N PRO A 153 6.64 0.33 -6.35
CA PRO A 153 7.14 -0.63 -5.38
C PRO A 153 8.12 0.02 -4.39
N THR A 154 7.72 1.16 -3.80
CA THR A 154 8.49 1.94 -2.83
C THR A 154 7.56 2.49 -1.76
N LEU A 155 8.06 2.62 -0.52
CA LEU A 155 7.30 3.22 0.58
C LEU A 155 7.65 4.70 0.78
N CYS A 156 8.84 5.12 0.35
CA CYS A 156 9.30 6.50 0.43
C CYS A 156 8.80 7.29 -0.79
N TYR A 157 8.12 8.41 -0.51
CA TYR A 157 7.69 9.36 -1.53
C TYR A 157 8.88 10.22 -1.99
N GLU A 158 8.94 10.45 -3.30
CA GLU A 158 9.90 11.35 -3.92
C GLU A 158 9.20 12.10 -5.05
N LEU A 159 9.58 13.36 -5.29
CA LEU A 159 8.95 14.17 -6.33
C LEU A 159 9.26 13.64 -7.74
N ASN A 160 10.50 13.15 -7.94
CA ASN A 160 11.00 12.75 -9.26
C ASN A 160 11.59 11.34 -9.19
N PHE A 161 10.73 10.32 -9.31
CA PHE A 161 11.19 8.93 -9.32
C PHE A 161 12.03 8.61 -10.56
N PRO A 162 13.15 7.85 -10.41
CA PRO A 162 13.95 7.41 -11.54
C PRO A 162 13.12 6.51 -12.47
N ARG A 163 13.16 6.82 -13.77
CA ARG A 163 12.39 6.09 -14.78
C ARG A 163 13.31 5.19 -15.59
N SER A 164 12.88 3.94 -15.77
CA SER A 164 13.52 3.04 -16.73
C SER A 164 13.26 3.54 -18.16
N PRO A 165 14.25 3.52 -19.07
CA PRO A 165 14.10 4.06 -20.42
C PRO A 165 13.12 3.27 -21.29
N ARG A 166 12.92 1.98 -20.99
CA ARG A 166 12.01 1.09 -21.73
C ARG A 166 11.48 -0.04 -20.86
N ILE A 167 10.29 -0.54 -21.20
CA ILE A 167 9.69 -1.72 -20.58
C ILE A 167 10.32 -3.00 -21.17
N ARG A 168 11.11 -3.73 -20.39
CA ARG A 168 11.75 -4.98 -20.81
C ARG A 168 10.76 -6.15 -20.76
N LYS A 169 9.98 -6.36 -21.83
CA LYS A 169 8.91 -7.38 -21.91
C LYS A 169 9.38 -8.80 -21.57
N ARG A 170 10.56 -9.22 -22.07
CA ARG A 170 11.15 -10.53 -21.75
C ARG A 170 11.43 -10.71 -20.25
N PHE A 171 11.90 -9.66 -19.58
CA PHE A 171 12.14 -9.68 -18.14
C PHE A 171 10.83 -9.79 -17.36
N LEU A 172 9.81 -9.01 -17.75
CA LEU A 172 8.48 -9.07 -17.11
C LEU A 172 7.83 -10.45 -17.27
N LEU A 173 7.84 -11.01 -18.49
CA LEU A 173 7.26 -12.32 -18.75
C LEU A 173 7.98 -13.41 -17.93
N ARG A 174 9.31 -13.38 -17.89
CA ARG A 174 10.10 -14.31 -17.08
C ARG A 174 9.73 -14.21 -15.59
N ARG A 175 9.62 -13.00 -15.03
CA ARG A 175 9.22 -12.81 -13.63
C ARG A 175 7.79 -13.27 -13.35
N LEU A 176 6.88 -13.06 -14.29
CA LEU A 176 5.50 -13.55 -14.17
C LEU A 176 5.43 -15.08 -14.17
N LEU A 177 6.18 -15.76 -15.04
CA LEU A 177 6.29 -17.22 -15.04
C LEU A 177 6.94 -17.75 -13.76
N GLU A 178 8.01 -17.10 -13.28
CA GLU A 178 8.64 -17.45 -12.00
C GLU A 178 7.68 -17.31 -10.83
N MET A 179 6.88 -16.22 -10.76
CA MET A 179 5.85 -16.06 -9.72
C MET A 179 4.81 -17.16 -9.79
N LEU A 180 4.25 -17.46 -10.97
CA LEU A 180 3.25 -18.52 -11.14
C LEU A 180 3.80 -19.89 -10.73
N PHE A 181 5.02 -20.22 -11.15
CA PHE A 181 5.67 -21.47 -10.80
C PHE A 181 5.92 -21.58 -9.29
N LEU A 182 6.48 -20.54 -8.67
CA LEU A 182 6.76 -20.54 -7.23
C LEU A 182 5.48 -20.60 -6.39
N THR A 183 4.41 -19.91 -6.79
CA THR A 183 3.12 -20.01 -6.09
C THR A 183 2.54 -21.41 -6.19
N GLN A 184 2.59 -22.07 -7.36
CA GLN A 184 2.13 -23.46 -7.51
C GLN A 184 2.99 -24.42 -6.70
N LEU A 185 4.31 -24.24 -6.70
CA LEU A 185 5.24 -25.03 -5.90
C LEU A 185 4.94 -24.88 -4.40
N GLN A 186 4.72 -23.66 -3.92
CA GLN A 186 4.34 -23.38 -2.52
C GLN A 186 3.02 -24.05 -2.14
N VAL A 187 1.99 -23.96 -2.99
CA VAL A 187 0.71 -24.64 -2.75
C VAL A 187 0.90 -26.16 -2.70
N GLY A 188 1.71 -26.72 -3.60
CA GLY A 188 2.04 -28.15 -3.61
C GLY A 188 2.74 -28.59 -2.31
N LEU A 189 3.77 -27.86 -1.87
CA LEU A 189 4.46 -28.12 -0.62
C LEU A 189 3.53 -28.02 0.60
N ILE A 190 2.66 -27.01 0.63
CA ILE A 190 1.65 -26.84 1.69
C ILE A 190 0.73 -28.07 1.74
N GLN A 191 0.17 -28.47 0.59
CA GLN A 191 -0.80 -29.56 0.53
C GLN A 191 -0.18 -30.94 0.81
N GLN A 192 1.01 -31.20 0.27
CA GLN A 192 1.62 -32.53 0.32
C GLN A 192 2.44 -32.75 1.60
N TRP A 193 3.11 -31.72 2.11
CA TRP A 193 4.04 -31.85 3.24
C TRP A 193 3.47 -31.21 4.50
N MET A 194 3.06 -29.95 4.43
CA MET A 194 2.69 -29.19 5.62
C MET A 194 1.34 -29.64 6.20
N VAL A 195 0.32 -29.84 5.37
CA VAL A 195 -1.04 -30.22 5.83
C VAL A 195 -1.04 -31.58 6.55
N PRO A 196 -0.46 -32.67 6.02
CA PRO A 196 -0.41 -33.95 6.73
C PRO A 196 0.42 -33.86 8.02
N ALA A 197 1.54 -33.13 8.01
CA ALA A 197 2.38 -32.93 9.19
C ALA A 197 1.62 -32.20 10.31
N ILE A 198 0.84 -31.16 9.96
CA ILE A 198 -0.02 -30.43 10.89
C ILE A 198 -1.14 -31.32 11.42
N GLN A 199 -1.88 -32.03 10.56
CA GLN A 199 -2.98 -32.91 11.01
C GLN A 199 -2.49 -33.98 12.00
N ASN A 200 -1.29 -34.52 11.77
CA ASN A 200 -0.67 -35.46 12.69
C ASN A 200 -0.30 -34.82 14.03
N SER A 201 0.02 -33.51 14.06
CA SER A 201 0.40 -32.74 15.26
C SER A 201 -0.73 -31.97 15.95
N MET A 202 -1.92 -31.87 15.37
CA MET A 202 -3.09 -31.23 15.99
C MET A 202 -3.55 -31.93 17.29
N LYS A 203 -3.34 -33.25 17.41
CA LYS A 203 -3.68 -34.01 18.64
C LYS A 203 -2.94 -33.47 19.88
N PRO A 204 -1.59 -33.38 19.91
CA PRO A 204 -0.86 -32.85 21.07
C PRO A 204 -0.99 -31.33 21.31
N PHE A 205 -1.37 -30.51 20.31
CA PHE A 205 -1.66 -29.09 20.55
C PHE A 205 -2.86 -28.88 21.47
N LYS A 206 -3.85 -29.79 21.41
CA LYS A 206 -5.03 -29.74 22.27
C LYS A 206 -4.74 -30.18 23.71
N ASP A 207 -3.70 -30.99 23.90
CA ASP A 207 -3.32 -31.58 25.18
C ASP A 207 -2.26 -30.75 25.95
N MET A 208 -1.87 -29.55 25.44
CA MET A 208 -0.94 -28.59 26.07
C MET A 208 0.48 -29.11 26.43
N ASP A 209 0.95 -30.19 25.79
CA ASP A 209 2.31 -30.69 25.96
C ASP A 209 3.34 -29.85 25.18
N TYR A 210 3.80 -28.73 25.75
CA TYR A 210 4.76 -27.80 25.13
C TYR A 210 6.06 -28.47 24.64
N SER A 211 6.56 -29.50 25.33
CA SER A 211 7.77 -30.26 24.92
C SER A 211 7.56 -31.00 23.59
N ARG A 212 6.39 -31.61 23.40
CA ARG A 212 6.02 -32.31 22.15
C ARG A 212 5.69 -31.34 21.01
N ILE A 213 5.17 -30.16 21.35
CA ILE A 213 4.95 -29.07 20.38
C ILE A 213 6.30 -28.61 19.81
N VAL A 214 7.30 -28.36 20.65
CA VAL A 214 8.65 -27.94 20.20
C VAL A 214 9.30 -29.03 19.35
N GLU A 215 9.27 -30.30 19.76
CA GLU A 215 9.84 -31.41 18.97
C GLU A 215 9.22 -31.53 17.57
N ARG A 216 7.90 -31.30 17.45
CA ARG A 216 7.20 -31.37 16.18
C ARG A 216 7.36 -30.12 15.32
N LEU A 217 7.52 -28.95 15.94
CA LEU A 217 7.91 -27.72 15.23
C LEU A 217 9.30 -27.87 14.62
N LEU A 218 10.26 -28.47 15.33
CA LEU A 218 11.58 -28.79 14.77
C LEU A 218 11.53 -29.80 13.62
N LYS A 219 10.53 -30.70 13.59
CA LYS A 219 10.32 -31.62 12.47
C LYS A 219 9.66 -30.96 11.24
N LEU A 220 9.11 -29.76 11.42
CA LEU A 220 8.44 -28.97 10.39
C LEU A 220 9.34 -27.85 9.81
N ALA A 221 10.34 -27.41 10.59
CA ALA A 221 11.37 -26.44 10.19
C ALA A 221 12.47 -27.09 9.34
#